data_AF-A0A7C6ZTJ5-F1
#
_entry.id   AF-A0A7C6ZTJ5-F1
#
_cell.length_a   1.000
_cell.length_b   1.000
_cell.length_c   1.000
_cell.angle_alpha   90.00
_cell.angle_beta   90.00
_cell.angle_gamma   90.00
#
_symmetry.space_group_name_H-M   'P 1'
#
loop_
_entity.id
_entity.type
_entity.pdbx_description
1 polymer ?
#
loop_
_entity_poly.entity_id
_entity_poly.type
_entity_poly.pdbx_seq_one_letter_code
_entity_poly.pdbx_strand_id
1 'polypeptide(L)'
;MTHPLTITMPPSQSGIDSFLDYLQINARLAPPGWAGAVWFILRIGEDCAGIRLQDMSAPLRFLRQMASAPPLQFGVNGFSPAFVDDDNPVRHYIAFVFVGFWLPAWLAVLVLYAWEIAGFVRYRGYWS
;
A
#
# COMPACT_ATOMS: atom_id res chain seq x y z
N MET A 1 25.48 -31.47 -32.18
CA MET A 1 24.97 -30.10 -32.41
C MET A 1 23.95 -29.82 -31.31
N THR A 2 24.40 -29.23 -30.21
CA THR A 2 23.57 -28.91 -29.05
C THR A 2 23.30 -27.41 -29.09
N HIS A 3 22.06 -27.03 -29.39
CA HIS A 3 21.63 -25.64 -29.31
C HIS A 3 21.74 -25.17 -27.85
N PRO A 4 22.40 -24.04 -27.56
CA PRO A 4 22.31 -23.44 -26.24
C PRO A 4 20.84 -23.05 -26.01
N LEU A 5 20.25 -23.58 -24.95
CA LEU A 5 18.96 -23.13 -24.45
C LEU A 5 19.15 -21.69 -23.95
N THR A 6 18.82 -20.72 -24.81
CA THR A 6 18.60 -19.36 -24.37
C THR A 6 17.42 -19.39 -23.42
N ILE A 7 17.69 -19.33 -22.12
CA ILE A 7 16.67 -19.09 -21.10
C ILE A 7 16.25 -17.64 -21.29
N THR A 8 15.21 -17.42 -22.07
CA THR A 8 14.51 -16.14 -22.10
C THR A 8 13.86 -16.00 -20.73
N MET A 9 14.48 -15.22 -19.83
CA MET A 9 13.77 -14.79 -18.62
C MET A 9 12.45 -14.13 -19.06
N PRO A 10 11.31 -14.46 -18.43
CA PRO A 10 10.09 -13.71 -18.67
C PRO A 10 10.38 -12.23 -18.41
N PRO A 11 9.78 -11.31 -19.18
CA PRO A 11 10.06 -9.89 -19.08
C PRO A 11 9.91 -9.47 -17.62
N SER A 12 10.92 -8.77 -17.10
CA SER A 12 11.01 -8.18 -15.75
C SER A 12 9.64 -7.99 -15.09
N GLN A 13 9.34 -8.80 -14.07
CA GLN A 13 8.11 -8.68 -13.29
C GLN A 13 7.96 -7.24 -12.83
N SER A 14 6.87 -6.58 -13.23
CA SER A 14 6.65 -5.17 -12.91
C SER A 14 6.31 -5.01 -11.43
N GLY A 15 6.43 -3.79 -10.90
CA GLY A 15 6.10 -3.53 -9.49
C GLY A 15 4.63 -3.84 -9.17
N ILE A 16 3.73 -3.56 -10.12
CA ILE A 16 2.32 -3.93 -9.97
C ILE A 16 2.11 -5.46 -10.01
N ASP A 17 2.85 -6.20 -10.83
CA ASP A 17 2.76 -7.67 -10.86
C ASP A 17 3.22 -8.27 -9.53
N SER A 18 4.36 -7.82 -9.00
CA SER A 18 4.87 -8.28 -7.71
C SER A 18 3.92 -7.93 -6.56
N PHE A 19 3.27 -6.77 -6.63
CA PHE A 19 2.25 -6.37 -5.66
C PHE A 19 1.00 -7.25 -5.73
N LEU A 20 0.48 -7.52 -6.94
CA LEU A 20 -0.68 -8.39 -7.12
C LEU A 20 -0.39 -9.82 -6.66
N ASP A 21 0.79 -10.36 -6.96
CA ASP A 21 1.22 -11.67 -6.48
C ASP A 21 1.26 -11.72 -4.94
N TYR A 22 1.83 -10.69 -4.32
CA TYR A 22 1.84 -10.57 -2.86
C TYR A 22 0.42 -10.55 -2.27
N LEU A 23 -0.51 -9.80 -2.86
CA LEU A 23 -1.91 -9.79 -2.42
C LEU A 23 -2.57 -11.16 -2.58
N GLN A 24 -2.37 -11.83 -3.71
CA GLN A 24 -2.92 -13.16 -3.95
C GLN A 24 -2.42 -14.20 -2.95
N ILE A 25 -1.12 -14.17 -2.63
CA ILE A 25 -0.53 -15.07 -1.63
C ILE A 25 -1.20 -14.83 -0.27
N ASN A 26 -1.25 -13.58 0.20
CA ASN A 26 -1.84 -13.27 1.50
C ASN A 26 -3.34 -13.57 1.55
N ALA A 27 -4.08 -13.33 0.47
CA ALA A 27 -5.49 -13.66 0.39
C ALA A 27 -5.74 -15.18 0.50
N ARG A 28 -4.86 -16.01 -0.06
CA ARG A 28 -4.95 -17.48 0.07
C ARG A 28 -4.58 -17.99 1.47
N LEU A 29 -3.73 -17.25 2.19
CA LEU A 29 -3.35 -17.58 3.57
C LEU A 29 -4.39 -17.15 4.60
N ALA A 30 -5.28 -16.22 4.24
CA ALA A 30 -6.31 -15.72 5.14
C ALA A 30 -7.36 -16.82 5.45
N PRO A 31 -7.72 -17.01 6.74
CA PRO A 31 -8.85 -17.87 7.11
C PRO A 31 -10.16 -17.43 6.42
N PRO A 32 -11.13 -18.34 6.22
CA PRO A 32 -12.43 -17.95 5.69
C PRO A 32 -13.20 -17.05 6.67
N GLY A 33 -14.00 -16.13 6.11
CA GLY A 33 -14.91 -15.26 6.86
C GLY A 33 -14.29 -13.94 7.34
N TRP A 34 -15.03 -13.22 8.18
CA TRP A 34 -14.67 -11.87 8.63
C TRP A 34 -13.31 -11.80 9.32
N ALA A 35 -12.98 -12.77 10.16
CA ALA A 35 -11.70 -12.79 10.88
C ALA A 35 -10.49 -12.84 9.93
N GLY A 36 -10.58 -13.58 8.82
CA GLY A 36 -9.50 -13.61 7.84
C GLY A 36 -9.43 -12.36 6.98
N ALA A 37 -10.57 -11.73 6.67
CA ALA A 37 -10.58 -10.43 6.02
C ALA A 37 -9.90 -9.36 6.89
N VAL A 38 -10.20 -9.34 8.20
CA VAL A 38 -9.52 -8.46 9.17
C VAL A 38 -8.02 -8.76 9.20
N TRP A 39 -7.63 -10.03 9.32
CA TRP A 39 -6.21 -10.42 9.31
C TRP A 39 -5.50 -9.95 8.04
N PHE A 40 -6.11 -10.15 6.87
CA PHE A 40 -5.56 -9.76 5.58
C PHE A 40 -5.36 -8.23 5.51
N ILE A 41 -6.38 -7.45 5.88
CA ILE A 41 -6.32 -5.98 5.85
C ILE A 41 -5.26 -5.44 6.81
N LEU A 42 -5.17 -5.99 8.02
CA LEU A 42 -4.12 -5.62 8.96
C LEU A 42 -2.74 -5.96 8.42
N ARG A 43 -2.58 -7.15 7.83
CA ARG A 43 -1.31 -7.63 7.29
C ARG A 43 -0.80 -6.76 6.15
N ILE A 44 -1.63 -6.53 5.14
CA ILE A 44 -1.24 -5.68 4.00
C ILE A 44 -1.10 -4.22 4.44
N GLY A 45 -1.93 -3.75 5.38
CA GLY A 45 -1.83 -2.40 5.94
C GLY A 45 -0.48 -2.14 6.61
N GLU A 46 0.00 -3.09 7.41
CA GLU A 46 1.32 -3.03 8.04
C GLU A 46 2.45 -3.12 7.00
N ASP A 47 2.42 -4.13 6.13
CA ASP A 47 3.53 -4.42 5.21
C ASP A 47 3.66 -3.34 4.10
N CYS A 48 2.54 -2.87 3.54
CA CYS A 48 2.51 -2.02 2.34
C CYS A 48 2.30 -0.54 2.63
N ALA A 49 1.59 -0.20 3.71
CA ALA A 49 1.36 1.19 4.11
C ALA A 49 2.06 1.56 5.42
N GLY A 50 2.71 0.60 6.08
CA GLY A 50 3.33 0.84 7.36
C GLY A 50 2.31 1.21 8.43
N ILE A 51 1.06 0.77 8.37
CA ILE A 51 0.03 1.13 9.36
C ILE A 51 0.15 0.21 10.57
N ARG A 52 0.42 0.77 11.75
CA ARG A 52 0.45 0.02 13.02
C ARG A 52 -0.60 0.55 13.98
N LEU A 53 -1.57 -0.30 14.32
CA LEU A 53 -2.67 0.07 15.21
C LEU A 53 -2.20 0.53 16.60
N GLN A 54 -1.06 0.00 17.09
CA GLN A 54 -0.53 0.36 18.41
C GLN A 54 -0.18 1.86 18.48
N ASP A 55 0.25 2.44 17.36
CA ASP A 55 0.67 3.83 17.28
C ASP A 55 -0.50 4.81 17.08
N MET A 56 -1.73 4.33 16.85
CA MET A 56 -2.92 5.20 16.73
C MET A 56 -3.20 6.01 18.00
N SER A 57 -2.84 5.46 19.17
CA SER A 57 -2.95 6.16 20.46
C SER A 57 -1.91 7.28 20.63
N ALA A 58 -0.88 7.33 19.78
CA ALA A 58 0.22 8.27 19.81
C ALA A 58 0.30 9.04 18.46
N PRO A 59 -0.54 10.07 18.25
CA PRO A 59 -0.74 10.70 16.94
C PRO A 59 0.54 11.21 16.27
N LEU A 60 1.51 11.71 17.04
CA LEU A 60 2.80 12.15 16.50
C LEU A 60 3.66 10.98 15.98
N ARG A 61 3.58 9.81 16.61
CA ARG A 61 4.29 8.60 16.13
C ARG A 61 3.64 8.08 14.87
N PHE A 62 2.30 8.04 14.85
CA PHE A 62 1.53 7.69 13.66
C PHE A 62 1.87 8.62 12.49
N LEU A 63 1.89 9.94 12.67
CA LEU A 63 2.28 10.87 11.60
C LEU A 63 3.71 10.67 11.10
N ARG A 64 4.66 10.38 11.99
CA ARG A 64 6.06 10.05 11.60
C ARG A 64 6.14 8.75 10.80
N GLN A 65 5.33 7.77 11.17
CA GLN A 65 5.26 6.49 10.48
C GLN A 65 4.71 6.64 9.06
N MET A 66 3.68 7.47 8.90
CA MET A 66 3.16 7.83 7.57
C MET A 66 4.15 8.69 6.78
N ALA A 67 5.18 9.23 7.44
CA ALA A 67 6.28 9.92 6.78
C ALA A 67 7.40 9.02 6.29
N SER A 68 7.57 7.84 6.88
CA SER A 68 8.58 6.86 6.46
C SER A 68 8.16 6.05 5.22
N ALA A 69 9.14 5.48 4.53
CA ALA A 69 8.88 4.48 3.51
C ALA A 69 8.25 3.22 4.14
N PRO A 70 7.32 2.56 3.44
CA PRO A 70 6.70 1.34 3.96
C PRO A 70 7.71 0.18 4.02
N PRO A 71 7.45 -0.85 4.85
CA PRO A 71 8.31 -2.03 4.96
C PRO A 71 8.55 -2.74 3.63
N LEU A 72 7.50 -2.94 2.82
CA LEU A 72 7.59 -3.50 1.48
C LEU A 72 7.44 -2.42 0.41
N GLN A 73 8.40 -2.40 -0.51
CA GLN A 73 8.46 -1.47 -1.63
C GLN A 73 8.52 -2.28 -2.92
N PHE A 74 7.51 -2.13 -3.78
CA PHE A 74 7.38 -2.91 -5.01
C PHE A 74 7.93 -2.16 -6.24
N GLY A 75 8.37 -0.92 -6.06
CA GLY A 75 8.74 -0.02 -7.15
C GLY A 75 7.54 0.52 -7.92
N VAL A 76 7.81 1.45 -8.84
CA VAL A 76 6.78 2.20 -9.58
C VAL A 76 6.40 1.57 -10.93
N ASN A 77 7.17 0.59 -11.40
CA ASN A 77 7.00 0.02 -12.73
C ASN A 77 5.61 -0.63 -12.88
N GLY A 78 4.89 -0.26 -13.94
CA GLY A 78 3.55 -0.76 -14.24
C GLY A 78 2.40 -0.05 -13.50
N PHE A 79 2.71 0.84 -12.55
CA PHE A 79 1.74 1.80 -12.04
C PHE A 79 1.60 2.99 -13.01
N SER A 80 0.40 3.55 -13.10
CA SER A 80 0.15 4.72 -13.96
C SER A 80 0.85 5.95 -13.39
N PRO A 81 1.76 6.62 -14.13
CA PRO A 81 2.50 7.78 -13.63
C PRO A 81 1.61 8.93 -13.16
N ALA A 82 0.37 9.01 -13.65
CA ALA A 82 -0.61 10.02 -13.22
C ALA A 82 -1.19 9.78 -11.81
N PHE A 83 -0.87 8.65 -11.18
CA PHE A 83 -1.32 8.27 -9.84
C PHE A 83 -0.15 7.81 -8.95
N VAL A 84 1.08 8.17 -9.33
CA VAL A 84 2.31 7.87 -8.58
C VAL A 84 2.94 9.18 -8.16
N ASP A 85 2.51 9.71 -7.01
CA ASP A 85 3.05 10.95 -6.43
C ASP A 85 4.26 10.68 -5.51
N ASP A 86 4.67 9.42 -5.35
CA ASP A 86 5.84 8.97 -4.59
C ASP A 86 6.55 7.75 -5.20
N ASP A 87 7.73 7.40 -4.68
CA ASP A 87 8.46 6.19 -5.11
C ASP A 87 7.79 4.87 -4.66
N ASN A 88 6.64 4.92 -3.99
CA ASN A 88 6.00 3.81 -3.28
C ASN A 88 4.46 3.82 -3.46
N PRO A 89 3.94 3.73 -4.70
CA PRO A 89 2.53 3.99 -5.00
C PRO A 89 1.58 3.06 -4.25
N VAL A 90 2.03 1.83 -3.99
CA VAL A 90 1.32 0.81 -3.21
C VAL A 90 0.89 1.31 -1.82
N ARG A 91 1.68 2.19 -1.18
CA ARG A 91 1.35 2.77 0.12
C ARG A 91 0.01 3.48 0.10
N HIS A 92 -0.22 4.32 -0.89
CA HIS A 92 -1.45 5.09 -1.03
C HIS A 92 -2.66 4.19 -1.31
N TYR A 93 -2.52 3.25 -2.26
CA TYR A 93 -3.58 2.28 -2.56
C TYR A 93 -4.01 1.49 -1.32
N ILE A 94 -3.04 0.98 -0.54
CA ILE A 94 -3.35 0.19 0.66
C ILE A 94 -3.90 1.06 1.78
N ALA A 95 -3.42 2.29 1.96
CA ALA A 95 -4.01 3.21 2.93
C ALA A 95 -5.50 3.45 2.65
N PHE A 96 -5.89 3.61 1.38
CA PHE A 96 -7.30 3.78 0.99
C PHE A 96 -8.12 2.51 1.22
N VAL A 97 -7.60 1.34 0.85
CA VAL A 97 -8.25 0.05 1.12
C VAL A 97 -8.44 -0.16 2.63
N PHE A 98 -7.42 0.16 3.43
CA PHE A 98 -7.48 0.05 4.89
C PHE A 98 -8.57 0.95 5.47
N VAL A 99 -8.58 2.23 5.11
CA VAL A 99 -9.59 3.19 5.57
C VAL A 99 -11.01 2.77 5.16
N GLY A 100 -11.19 2.37 3.89
CA GLY A 100 -12.49 1.94 3.36
C GLY A 100 -13.00 0.63 3.96
N PHE A 101 -12.12 -0.24 4.47
CA PHE A 101 -12.53 -1.47 5.14
C PHE A 101 -13.11 -1.20 6.55
N TRP A 102 -12.56 -0.22 7.27
CA TRP A 102 -12.94 0.05 8.66
C TRP A 102 -14.02 1.11 8.82
N LEU A 103 -14.13 2.06 7.89
CA LEU A 103 -15.00 3.22 8.03
C LEU A 103 -16.18 3.18 7.05
N PRO A 104 -17.36 3.67 7.46
CA PRO A 104 -18.42 3.97 6.51
C PRO A 104 -17.97 5.07 5.55
N ALA A 105 -18.54 5.06 4.33
CA ALA A 105 -18.07 5.89 3.21
C ALA A 105 -17.85 7.38 3.56
N TRP A 106 -18.76 7.99 4.32
CA TRP A 106 -18.64 9.40 4.69
C TRP A 106 -17.45 9.68 5.62
N LEU A 107 -17.16 8.79 6.58
CA LEU A 107 -15.98 8.90 7.43
C LEU A 107 -14.70 8.62 6.66
N ALA A 108 -14.73 7.65 5.74
CA ALA A 108 -13.60 7.39 4.85
C ALA A 108 -13.25 8.65 4.06
N VAL A 109 -14.23 9.28 3.41
CA VAL A 109 -14.03 10.54 2.67
C VAL A 109 -13.45 11.64 3.57
N LEU A 110 -13.95 11.81 4.79
CA LEU A 110 -13.40 12.80 5.73
C LEU A 110 -11.93 12.52 6.08
N VAL A 111 -11.58 11.25 6.32
CA VAL A 111 -10.19 10.85 6.60
C VAL A 111 -9.29 11.09 5.39
N LEU A 112 -9.76 10.79 4.17
CA LEU A 112 -9.00 11.05 2.94
C LEU A 112 -8.78 12.55 2.72
N TYR A 113 -9.80 13.39 2.95
CA TYR A 113 -9.62 14.85 2.88
C TYR A 113 -8.65 15.38 3.95
N ALA A 114 -8.75 14.87 5.19
CA ALA A 114 -7.82 15.25 6.25
C ALA A 114 -6.38 14.82 5.91
N TRP A 115 -6.22 13.68 5.24
CA TRP A 115 -4.95 13.17 4.75
C TRP A 115 -4.35 14.08 3.68
N GLU A 116 -5.14 14.49 2.68
CA GLU A 116 -4.72 15.46 1.66
C GLU A 116 -4.27 16.79 2.26
N ILE A 117 -5.03 17.31 3.24
CA ILE A 117 -4.66 18.55 3.94
C ILE A 117 -3.34 18.36 4.70
N ALA A 118 -3.14 17.22 5.37
CA ALA A 118 -1.89 16.92 6.06
C ALA A 118 -0.71 16.78 5.08
N GLY A 119 -0.94 16.17 3.91
CA GLY A 119 0.00 16.09 2.79
C GLY A 119 0.39 17.49 2.30
N PHE A 120 -0.59 18.35 2.01
CA PHE A 120 -0.40 19.73 1.57
C PHE A 120 0.47 20.54 2.56
N VAL A 121 0.18 20.43 3.86
CA VAL A 121 0.98 21.08 4.90
C VAL A 121 2.42 20.53 4.93
N ARG A 122 2.59 19.21 4.84
CA ARG A 122 3.91 18.54 4.82
C ARG A 122 4.75 18.94 3.62
N TYR A 123 4.14 18.98 2.44
CA TYR A 123 4.80 19.36 1.20
C TYR A 123 4.88 20.89 1.01
N ARG A 124 4.59 21.69 2.05
CA ARG A 124 4.76 23.16 2.06
C ARG A 124 3.91 23.88 1.01
N GLY A 125 2.70 23.39 0.77
CA GLY A 125 1.73 24.00 -0.13
C GLY A 125 1.64 23.37 -1.52
N TYR A 126 2.23 22.18 -1.72
CA TYR A 126 2.01 21.36 -2.91
C TYR A 126 1.01 20.24 -2.57
N TRP A 127 0.02 20.05 -3.44
CA TRP A 127 -0.90 18.92 -3.33
C TRP A 127 -0.17 17.62 -3.64
N SER A 128 -0.48 16.59 -2.85
CA SER A 128 0.02 15.22 -3.06
C SER A 128 -0.89 14.41 -3.96
#